data_AF-A0A364LK57-F1
#
_entry.id   AF-A0A364LK57-F1
#
_cell.length_a   1.000
_cell.length_b   1.000
_cell.length_c   1.000
_cell.angle_alpha   90.00
_cell.angle_beta   90.00
_cell.angle_gamma   90.00
#
_symmetry.space_group_name_H-M   'P 1'
#
loop_
_entity.id
_entity.type
_entity.pdbx_description
1 polymer ?
#
loop_
_entity_poly.entity_id
_entity_poly.type
_entity_poly.pdbx_seq_one_letter_code
_entity_poly.pdbx_strand_id
1 'polypeptide(L)'
;MFKQLYRYLFRWESLTKEEILEADRFFASYSKNSGFKGYIYVLNVDLYKALYPDSQDRGYAHVASDSHLQVMFNLLNQQHSYFKEISDSLFNAFKSYYFLFETLQINEKPQEKVDSFRYAYNVLLCFGWHIETTLDCLDRKCVTQGSWQSFLNYIPPKSDVIEIEHWQRLFFEDFITTRRLFHLASVIEKALGRPPLNIDEARTTAKALRYISQAAHPEFAAFCVEHFVPESVYELCISANQENSHQGFRDILNHFNEAQLLEMIEVAPVTNLNVATTELLLRSLQTENGQIRCLRRFESKIRNIEKEYEFFKLLDALGSAKAQQQIVTIVSAEKLRVYLDSFYTLEIYLKSIKPEFIPDFLSTIVGLEKLNVLVSQEFHYDKLLKFLKPLDIQHLTFLQTLFSIEKLRLFAKSSSSLAAQLSALPLDCHLEYLKDIVGPKQLRTVIGQNYCMLATLLNPVKDIHRKSLLFDILGEEEVQATIKSYGDLRARKTIKSLIHPEHRKEFRRRLINDVEKEAKDWVKKQRQTIINSPFKVGFWGMGGGGVDITLPDESKKRVPGTIGKLWEYSCNAQAKKISYVDARRAMEDCMSQSKKKNDWITFFSRGKETKRYYKQETAALDENPKNEFSS
;
A
#
# COMPACT_ATOMS: atom_id res chain seq x y z
N MET A 1 15.43 21.04 31.70
CA MET A 1 15.21 21.61 30.36
C MET A 1 14.43 22.92 30.46
N PHE A 2 13.20 22.89 30.98
CA PHE A 2 12.31 24.05 31.10
C PHE A 2 12.90 25.20 31.90
N LYS A 3 13.45 24.93 33.10
CA LYS A 3 14.04 26.01 33.91
C LYS A 3 15.23 26.65 33.21
N GLN A 4 16.09 25.84 32.60
CA GLN A 4 17.25 26.35 31.88
C GLN A 4 16.84 27.20 30.67
N LEU A 5 15.83 26.76 29.90
CA LEU A 5 15.26 27.53 28.81
C LEU A 5 14.70 28.88 29.29
N TYR A 6 13.96 28.90 30.40
CA TYR A 6 13.47 30.13 31.03
C TYR A 6 14.59 31.07 31.44
N ARG A 7 15.65 30.53 32.05
CA ARG A 7 16.78 31.35 32.48
C ARG A 7 17.51 31.97 31.28
N TYR A 8 17.71 31.22 30.20
CA TYR A 8 18.28 31.77 28.96
C TYR A 8 17.40 32.86 28.34
N LEU A 9 16.09 32.64 28.25
CA LEU A 9 15.18 33.60 27.60
C LEU A 9 14.94 34.85 28.45
N PHE A 10 14.76 34.72 29.78
CA PHE A 10 14.22 35.79 30.62
C PHE A 10 15.11 36.20 31.79
N ARG A 11 16.18 35.46 32.09
CA ARG A 11 17.11 35.74 33.21
C ARG A 11 18.57 35.73 32.76
N TRP A 12 18.82 36.10 31.52
CA TRP A 12 20.16 36.06 30.91
C TRP A 12 21.21 36.81 31.73
N GLU A 13 20.86 38.00 32.25
CA GLU A 13 21.75 38.85 33.05
C GLU A 13 22.17 38.19 34.37
N SER A 14 21.42 37.22 34.87
CA SER A 14 21.71 36.51 36.12
C SER A 14 22.42 35.17 35.90
N LEU A 15 22.85 34.86 34.67
CA LEU A 15 23.57 33.64 34.36
C LEU A 15 25.07 33.81 34.67
N THR A 16 25.67 32.72 35.14
CA THR A 16 27.12 32.62 35.28
C THR A 16 27.80 32.56 33.91
N LYS A 17 29.12 32.81 33.86
CA LYS A 17 29.88 32.74 32.61
C LYS A 17 29.85 31.33 32.03
N GLU A 18 29.90 30.32 32.89
CA GLU A 18 29.82 28.91 32.52
C GLU A 18 28.46 28.60 31.87
N GLU A 19 27.35 29.06 32.45
CA GLU A 19 26.00 28.85 31.89
C GLU A 19 25.84 29.55 30.53
N ILE A 20 26.40 30.75 30.36
CA ILE A 20 26.37 31.46 29.07
C ILE A 20 27.11 30.66 27.99
N LEU A 21 28.26 30.06 28.32
CA LEU A 21 29.03 29.22 27.38
C LEU A 21 28.30 27.92 27.00
N GLU A 22 27.39 27.44 27.85
CA GLU A 22 26.58 26.25 27.58
C GLU A 22 25.33 26.52 26.74
N ALA A 23 24.94 27.79 26.56
CA ALA A 23 23.75 28.16 25.78
C ALA A 23 23.82 27.63 24.34
N ASP A 24 24.97 27.77 23.66
CA ASP A 24 25.18 27.26 22.29
C ASP A 24 24.89 25.76 22.18
N ARG A 25 25.36 24.98 23.15
CA ARG A 25 25.12 23.53 23.19
C ARG A 25 23.66 23.21 23.45
N PHE A 26 23.03 23.95 24.37
CA PHE A 26 21.61 23.78 24.68
C PHE A 26 20.71 24.03 23.47
N PHE A 27 21.02 25.06 22.67
CA PHE A 27 20.25 25.44 21.48
C PHE A 27 20.73 24.80 20.16
N ALA A 28 21.74 23.94 20.19
CA ALA A 28 22.32 23.34 18.98
C ALA A 28 21.27 22.63 18.10
N SER A 29 20.30 21.95 18.71
CA SER A 29 19.17 21.30 18.01
C SER A 29 18.14 22.27 17.42
N TYR A 30 18.16 23.54 17.81
CA TYR A 30 17.21 24.58 17.40
C TYR A 30 17.78 25.57 16.36
N SER A 31 19.09 25.48 16.08
CA SER A 31 19.88 26.45 15.31
C SER A 31 19.55 26.60 13.81
N LYS A 32 18.86 25.63 13.20
CA LYS A 32 18.61 25.60 11.73
C LYS A 32 17.29 26.26 11.28
N ASN A 33 16.42 26.67 12.20
CA ASN A 33 15.12 27.23 11.87
C ASN A 33 15.16 28.77 11.86
N SER A 34 14.93 29.39 10.69
CA SER A 34 14.92 30.87 10.57
C SER A 34 13.83 31.53 11.42
N GLY A 35 12.70 30.85 11.63
CA GLY A 35 11.64 31.30 12.55
C GLY A 35 12.09 31.32 14.01
N PHE A 36 12.95 30.37 14.41
CA PHE A 36 13.52 30.31 15.76
C PHE A 36 14.48 31.47 16.02
N LYS A 37 15.34 31.82 15.06
CA LYS A 37 16.28 32.95 15.18
C LYS A 37 15.58 34.27 15.43
N GLY A 38 14.56 34.58 14.61
CA GLY A 38 13.78 35.81 14.78
C GLY A 38 13.00 35.84 16.09
N TYR A 39 12.52 34.69 16.55
CA TYR A 39 11.79 34.59 17.81
C TYR A 39 12.69 34.88 19.02
N ILE A 40 13.90 34.30 19.04
CA ILE A 40 14.90 34.59 20.08
C ILE A 40 15.34 36.05 20.03
N TYR A 41 15.54 36.64 18.85
CA TYR A 41 15.89 38.06 18.73
C TYR A 41 14.86 38.99 19.39
N VAL A 42 13.56 38.69 19.21
CA VAL A 42 12.48 39.49 19.81
C VAL A 42 12.39 39.27 21.32
N LEU A 43 12.62 38.05 21.82
CA LEU A 43 12.51 37.76 23.26
C LEU A 43 13.75 38.16 24.07
N ASN A 44 14.96 37.96 23.53
CA ASN A 44 16.21 38.25 24.21
C ASN A 44 17.35 38.50 23.21
N VAL A 45 17.67 39.79 23.03
CA VAL A 45 18.70 40.25 22.08
C VAL A 45 20.10 39.77 22.46
N ASP A 46 20.41 39.64 23.75
CA ASP A 46 21.76 39.25 24.18
C ASP A 46 21.99 37.74 24.04
N LEU A 47 20.98 36.92 24.31
CA LEU A 47 20.97 35.51 23.93
C LEU A 47 21.11 35.36 22.41
N TYR A 48 20.38 36.15 21.61
CA TYR A 48 20.51 36.12 20.16
C TYR A 48 21.95 36.40 19.70
N LYS A 49 22.59 37.46 20.23
CA LYS A 49 23.97 37.80 19.90
C LYS A 49 24.96 36.70 20.31
N ALA A 50 24.71 36.02 21.43
CA ALA A 50 25.52 34.91 21.88
C ALA A 50 25.41 33.71 20.94
N LEU A 51 24.20 33.31 20.57
CA LEU A 51 23.96 32.16 19.68
C LEU A 51 24.32 32.42 18.21
N TYR A 52 24.24 33.68 17.76
CA TYR A 52 24.34 34.06 16.35
C TYR A 52 25.20 35.33 16.13
N PRO A 53 26.48 35.34 16.55
CA PRO A 53 27.32 36.54 16.53
C PRO A 53 27.52 37.13 15.13
N ASP A 54 27.54 36.28 14.09
CA ASP A 54 27.79 36.67 12.70
C ASP A 54 26.50 36.80 11.85
N SER A 55 25.32 36.63 12.45
CA SER A 55 24.04 36.61 11.71
C SER A 55 23.48 38.01 11.49
N GLN A 56 23.42 38.45 10.23
CA GLN A 56 22.67 39.65 9.83
C GLN A 56 21.17 39.38 9.61
N ASP A 57 20.77 38.12 9.56
CA ASP A 57 19.37 37.70 9.41
C ASP A 57 18.66 37.79 10.77
N ARG A 58 17.96 38.91 10.99
CA ARG A 58 17.18 39.13 12.21
C ARG A 58 15.86 38.34 12.21
N GLY A 59 15.45 37.77 11.08
CA GLY A 59 14.16 37.10 10.90
C GLY A 59 12.95 37.99 11.18
N TYR A 60 11.80 37.68 10.57
CA TYR A 60 10.52 38.25 10.99
C TYR A 60 9.74 37.15 11.72
N ALA A 61 9.82 37.13 13.05
CA ALA A 61 8.97 36.28 13.87
C ALA A 61 7.84 37.13 14.47
N HIS A 62 6.60 36.73 14.22
CA HIS A 62 5.46 37.35 14.88
C HIS A 62 5.40 36.85 16.33
N VAL A 63 5.63 37.75 17.29
CA VAL A 63 5.49 37.48 18.72
C VAL A 63 4.23 38.18 19.23
N ALA A 64 3.41 37.47 20.01
CA ALA A 64 2.19 38.03 20.57
C ALA A 64 2.49 39.26 21.45
N SER A 65 1.73 40.34 21.24
CA SER A 65 1.84 41.53 22.09
C SER A 65 1.27 41.27 23.49
N ASP A 66 1.76 42.01 24.49
CA ASP A 66 1.26 41.93 25.85
C ASP A 66 -0.25 42.19 25.93
N SER A 67 -0.77 43.12 25.13
CA SER A 67 -2.21 43.36 25.03
C SER A 67 -3.00 42.13 24.55
N HIS A 68 -2.46 41.39 23.58
CA HIS A 68 -3.08 40.17 23.09
C HIS A 68 -3.00 39.05 24.12
N LEU A 69 -1.84 38.87 24.77
CA LEU A 69 -1.67 37.91 25.85
C LEU A 69 -2.62 38.19 27.02
N GLN A 70 -2.81 39.46 27.38
CA GLN A 70 -3.72 39.87 28.45
C GLN A 70 -5.18 39.53 28.10
N VAL A 71 -5.61 39.80 26.86
CA VAL A 71 -6.95 39.43 26.39
C VAL A 71 -7.14 37.93 26.46
N MET A 72 -6.19 37.14 25.97
CA MET A 72 -6.28 35.68 25.98
C MET A 72 -6.29 35.11 27.41
N PHE A 73 -5.45 35.64 28.30
CA PHE A 73 -5.45 35.24 29.71
C PHE A 73 -6.79 35.55 30.39
N ASN A 74 -7.33 36.75 30.15
CA ASN A 74 -8.62 37.16 30.69
C ASN A 74 -9.75 36.26 30.16
N LEU A 75 -9.74 35.92 28.87
CA LEU A 75 -10.74 35.01 28.28
C LEU A 75 -10.70 33.61 28.92
N LEU A 76 -9.51 33.03 29.05
CA LEU A 76 -9.33 31.73 29.71
C LEU A 76 -9.77 31.79 31.18
N ASN A 77 -9.38 32.86 31.89
CA ASN A 77 -9.79 33.03 33.29
C ASN A 77 -11.28 33.34 33.45
N GLN A 78 -11.93 34.00 32.49
CA GLN A 78 -13.40 34.16 32.50
C GLN A 78 -14.11 32.82 32.29
N GLN A 79 -13.58 31.98 31.41
CA GLN A 79 -14.14 30.66 31.13
C GLN A 79 -14.12 29.74 32.36
N HIS A 80 -13.04 29.80 33.15
CA HIS A 80 -12.79 28.86 34.25
C HIS A 80 -12.89 29.46 35.66
N SER A 81 -12.70 30.77 35.81
CA SER A 81 -12.87 31.58 37.03
C SER A 81 -12.01 31.21 38.25
N TYR A 82 -10.80 30.67 38.03
CA TYR A 82 -9.92 30.24 39.12
C TYR A 82 -9.14 31.37 39.80
N PHE A 83 -8.75 32.43 39.08
CA PHE A 83 -8.01 33.55 39.64
C PHE A 83 -8.93 34.74 39.86
N LYS A 84 -9.17 35.11 41.13
CA LYS A 84 -10.07 36.22 41.49
C LYS A 84 -9.52 37.59 41.09
N GLU A 85 -8.22 37.79 41.33
CA GLU A 85 -7.49 39.00 40.96
C GLU A 85 -6.32 38.64 40.06
N ILE A 86 -6.21 39.34 38.93
CA ILE A 86 -5.09 39.20 38.02
C ILE A 86 -4.06 40.26 38.39
N SER A 87 -3.06 39.85 39.17
CA SER A 87 -1.92 40.69 39.50
C SER A 87 -0.89 40.70 38.36
N ASP A 88 -0.06 41.74 38.30
CA ASP A 88 1.05 41.82 37.34
C ASP A 88 1.98 40.60 37.44
N SER A 89 2.21 40.10 38.65
CA SER A 89 3.04 38.90 38.87
C SER A 89 2.44 37.65 38.22
N LEU A 90 1.12 37.49 38.33
CA LEU A 90 0.37 36.37 37.76
C LEU A 90 0.37 36.44 36.23
N PHE A 91 0.13 37.62 35.67
CA PHE A 91 0.18 37.83 34.22
C PHE A 91 1.60 37.63 33.66
N ASN A 92 2.63 38.12 34.35
CA ASN A 92 4.03 37.91 33.94
C ASN A 92 4.42 36.43 33.97
N ALA A 93 3.90 35.65 34.92
CA ALA A 93 4.08 34.20 34.93
C ALA A 93 3.39 33.54 33.73
N PHE A 94 2.13 33.88 33.45
CA PHE A 94 1.41 33.41 32.27
C PHE A 94 2.17 33.70 30.97
N LYS A 95 2.62 34.95 30.79
CA LYS A 95 3.42 35.42 29.65
C LYS A 95 4.71 34.62 29.50
N SER A 96 5.41 34.38 30.61
CA SER A 96 6.65 33.59 30.61
C SER A 96 6.38 32.15 30.17
N TYR A 97 5.35 31.50 30.71
CA TYR A 97 4.97 30.14 30.31
C TYR A 97 4.55 30.07 28.84
N TYR A 98 3.77 31.04 28.34
CA TYR A 98 3.35 31.10 26.94
C TYR A 98 4.56 31.12 26.00
N PHE A 99 5.50 32.03 26.22
CA PHE A 99 6.68 32.14 25.37
C PHE A 99 7.61 30.92 25.47
N LEU A 100 7.68 30.27 26.63
CA LEU A 100 8.40 29.00 26.76
C LEU A 100 7.82 27.92 25.85
N PHE A 101 6.49 27.73 25.87
CA PHE A 101 5.84 26.71 25.07
C PHE A 101 5.86 27.03 23.57
N GLU A 102 5.69 28.29 23.18
CA GLU A 102 5.89 28.72 21.80
C GLU A 102 7.32 28.42 21.33
N THR A 103 8.34 28.72 22.16
CA THR A 103 9.75 28.44 21.83
C THR A 103 9.99 26.95 21.56
N LEU A 104 9.35 26.08 22.34
CA LEU A 104 9.46 24.63 22.16
C LEU A 104 8.76 24.13 20.89
N GLN A 105 7.64 24.75 20.49
CA GLN A 105 6.83 24.35 19.34
C GLN A 105 7.35 24.83 17.98
N ILE A 106 8.27 25.80 17.93
CA ILE A 106 8.80 26.35 16.66
C ILE A 106 9.41 25.25 15.76
N ASN A 107 9.85 24.12 16.32
CA ASN A 107 10.40 22.98 15.58
C ASN A 107 9.45 21.78 15.44
N GLU A 108 8.23 21.84 15.96
CA GLU A 108 7.25 20.76 15.85
C GLU A 108 6.49 20.85 14.51
N LYS A 109 6.06 19.69 13.98
CA LYS A 109 5.28 19.66 12.73
C LYS A 109 3.94 20.38 12.92
N PRO A 110 3.35 21.02 11.89
CA PRO A 110 2.08 21.75 12.01
C PRO A 110 0.92 20.93 12.59
N GLN A 111 0.92 19.60 12.42
CA GLN A 111 -0.10 18.69 12.94
C GLN A 111 0.07 18.36 14.43
N GLU A 112 1.23 18.64 15.02
CA GLU A 112 1.58 18.38 16.42
C GLU A 112 1.51 19.66 17.28
N LYS A 113 1.28 20.83 16.67
CA LYS A 113 1.20 22.10 17.38
C LYS A 113 0.07 22.09 18.40
N VAL A 114 0.40 22.50 19.62
CA VAL A 114 -0.52 22.58 20.74
C VAL A 114 -0.85 24.04 21.08
N ASP A 115 -2.00 24.29 21.69
CA ASP A 115 -2.41 25.65 22.07
C ASP A 115 -1.58 26.19 23.24
N SER A 116 -0.54 26.98 22.94
CA SER A 116 0.38 27.56 23.94
C SER A 116 -0.33 28.38 25.01
N PHE A 117 -1.45 29.04 24.69
CA PHE A 117 -2.21 29.81 25.68
C PHE A 117 -2.82 28.89 26.74
N ARG A 118 -3.44 27.80 26.30
CA ARG A 118 -4.04 26.79 27.19
C ARG A 118 -2.98 26.13 28.06
N TYR A 119 -1.82 25.79 27.50
CA TYR A 119 -0.74 25.19 28.29
C TYR A 119 -0.15 26.15 29.33
N ALA A 120 0.08 27.41 28.95
CA ALA A 120 0.51 28.43 29.89
C ALA A 120 -0.48 28.60 31.05
N TYR A 121 -1.78 28.62 30.75
CA TYR A 121 -2.84 28.67 31.75
C TYR A 121 -2.85 27.43 32.65
N ASN A 122 -2.72 26.23 32.09
CA ASN A 122 -2.70 24.98 32.86
C ASN A 122 -1.50 24.89 33.80
N VAL A 123 -0.31 25.32 33.37
CA VAL A 123 0.87 25.38 34.25
C VAL A 123 0.64 26.35 35.38
N LEU A 124 0.13 27.55 35.07
CA LEU A 124 -0.19 28.55 36.08
C LEU A 124 -1.23 28.04 37.08
N LEU A 125 -2.24 27.30 36.61
CA LEU A 125 -3.28 26.71 37.43
C LEU A 125 -2.71 25.62 38.35
N CYS A 126 -1.91 24.70 37.82
CA CYS A 126 -1.38 23.56 38.59
C CYS A 126 -0.24 23.93 39.54
N PHE A 127 0.61 24.87 39.17
CA PHE A 127 1.89 25.10 39.85
C PHE A 127 2.10 26.54 40.30
N GLY A 128 1.24 27.46 39.89
CA GLY A 128 1.27 28.85 40.32
C GLY A 128 2.35 29.69 39.62
N TRP A 129 2.59 30.87 40.20
CA TRP A 129 3.37 31.96 39.60
C TRP A 129 4.85 31.98 40.00
N HIS A 130 5.30 31.07 40.87
CA HIS A 130 6.72 30.90 41.22
C HIS A 130 7.48 30.15 40.11
N ILE A 131 7.75 30.85 39.00
CA ILE A 131 8.20 30.29 37.73
C ILE A 131 9.33 29.26 37.88
N GLU A 132 10.45 29.60 38.51
CA GLU A 132 11.59 28.68 38.57
C GLU A 132 11.28 27.39 39.34
N THR A 133 10.61 27.48 40.49
CA THR A 133 10.18 26.31 41.27
C THR A 133 9.21 25.45 40.48
N THR A 134 8.29 26.07 39.75
CA THR A 134 7.34 25.39 38.86
C THR A 134 8.05 24.66 37.73
N LEU A 135 9.00 25.31 37.05
CA LEU A 135 9.73 24.70 35.94
C LEU A 135 10.68 23.59 36.41
N ASP A 136 11.28 23.71 37.60
CA ASP A 136 12.04 22.62 38.25
C ASP A 136 11.15 21.41 38.57
N CYS A 137 9.91 21.64 38.98
CA CYS A 137 8.94 20.57 39.21
C CYS A 137 8.56 19.89 37.89
N LEU A 138 8.25 20.68 36.85
CA LEU A 138 7.93 20.16 35.51
C LEU A 138 9.09 19.36 34.92
N ASP A 139 10.32 19.85 35.02
CA ASP A 139 11.52 19.13 34.56
C ASP A 139 11.64 17.76 35.23
N ARG A 140 11.47 17.68 36.55
CA ARG A 140 11.52 16.41 37.30
C ARG A 140 10.38 15.45 36.92
N LYS A 141 9.15 15.95 36.78
CA LYS A 141 7.98 15.14 36.44
C LYS A 141 8.00 14.65 34.99
N CYS A 142 8.45 15.46 34.04
CA CYS A 142 8.53 15.04 32.63
C CYS A 142 9.57 13.94 32.40
N VAL A 143 10.70 13.97 33.12
CA VAL A 143 11.73 12.91 33.02
C VAL A 143 11.20 11.55 33.53
N THR A 144 10.33 11.57 34.54
CA THR A 144 9.91 10.36 35.25
C THR A 144 8.55 9.82 34.81
N GLN A 145 7.66 10.65 34.27
CA GLN A 145 6.25 10.30 34.04
C GLN A 145 5.77 10.46 32.59
N GLY A 146 6.57 11.04 31.69
CA GLY A 146 6.24 11.15 30.26
C GLY A 146 6.40 12.55 29.69
N SER A 147 5.94 12.77 28.44
CA SER A 147 6.09 14.08 27.80
C SER A 147 5.22 15.16 28.45
N TRP A 148 5.72 16.40 28.45
CA TRP A 148 5.01 17.54 29.02
C TRP A 148 3.68 17.81 28.33
N GLN A 149 3.60 17.54 27.01
CA GLN A 149 2.38 17.67 26.23
C GLN A 149 1.29 16.78 26.82
N SER A 150 1.57 15.49 27.01
CA SER A 150 0.61 14.55 27.60
C SER A 150 0.24 14.92 29.04
N PHE A 151 1.22 15.41 29.81
CA PHE A 151 1.05 15.76 31.20
C PHE A 151 0.10 16.97 31.40
N LEU A 152 0.23 18.00 30.57
CA LEU A 152 -0.51 19.27 30.67
C LEU A 152 -1.72 19.36 29.71
N ASN A 153 -1.94 18.35 28.85
CA ASN A 153 -3.10 18.26 27.97
C ASN A 153 -4.36 17.80 28.75
N TYR A 154 -4.84 18.64 29.66
CA TYR A 154 -6.14 18.47 30.31
C TYR A 154 -6.95 19.76 30.20
N ILE A 155 -8.27 19.65 30.16
CA ILE A 155 -9.16 20.81 30.18
C ILE A 155 -9.53 21.03 31.64
N PRO A 156 -9.14 22.16 32.25
CA PRO A 156 -9.51 22.43 33.62
C PRO A 156 -11.04 22.54 33.72
N PRO A 157 -11.65 21.97 34.77
CA PRO A 157 -13.09 22.04 34.93
C PRO A 157 -13.55 23.49 35.05
N LYS A 158 -14.83 23.75 34.80
CA LYS A 158 -15.43 24.98 35.30
C LYS A 158 -15.78 24.70 36.76
N SER A 159 -15.20 25.45 37.68
CA SER A 159 -15.43 25.27 39.10
C SER A 159 -16.13 26.49 39.67
N ASP A 160 -16.93 26.27 40.71
CA ASP A 160 -17.29 27.32 41.66
C ASP A 160 -16.01 27.81 42.37
N VAL A 161 -16.15 28.90 43.14
CA VAL A 161 -15.05 29.52 43.87
C VAL A 161 -14.33 28.51 44.75
N ILE A 162 -13.06 28.25 44.45
CA ILE A 162 -12.13 27.42 45.24
C ILE A 162 -10.89 28.19 45.65
N GLU A 163 -10.14 27.67 46.63
CA GLU A 163 -8.84 28.21 47.01
C GLU A 163 -7.71 27.57 46.21
N ILE A 164 -7.48 28.09 44.99
CA ILE A 164 -6.54 27.51 44.01
C ILE A 164 -5.11 27.30 44.55
N GLU A 165 -4.62 28.19 45.42
CA GLU A 165 -3.28 28.10 46.00
C GLU A 165 -3.08 26.82 46.84
N HIS A 166 -4.14 26.33 47.49
CA HIS A 166 -4.08 25.08 48.25
C HIS A 166 -4.00 23.87 47.32
N TRP A 167 -4.79 23.87 46.24
CA TRP A 167 -4.74 22.80 45.22
C TRP A 167 -3.40 22.76 44.49
N GLN A 168 -2.77 23.91 44.24
CA GLN A 168 -1.42 23.97 43.69
C GLN A 168 -0.41 23.21 44.54
N ARG A 169 -0.48 23.31 45.87
CA ARG A 169 0.37 22.53 46.79
C ARG A 169 0.15 21.02 46.63
N LEU A 170 -1.08 20.58 46.45
CA LEU A 170 -1.40 19.17 46.19
C LEU A 170 -0.86 18.71 44.83
N PHE A 171 -0.92 19.55 43.79
CA PHE A 171 -0.32 19.26 42.49
C PHE A 171 1.22 19.12 42.57
N PHE A 172 1.88 19.86 43.46
CA PHE A 172 3.31 19.64 43.76
C PHE A 172 3.54 18.27 44.40
N GLU A 173 2.73 17.89 45.39
CA GLU A 173 2.82 16.62 46.12
C GLU A 173 2.57 15.39 45.21
N ASP A 174 1.42 15.29 44.56
CA ASP A 174 1.08 14.26 43.56
C ASP A 174 0.23 14.87 42.46
N PHE A 175 0.82 15.02 41.28
CA PHE A 175 0.12 15.65 40.17
C PHE A 175 -1.00 14.77 39.61
N ILE A 176 -0.76 13.47 39.48
CA ILE A 176 -1.67 12.57 38.77
C ILE A 176 -2.95 12.41 39.61
N THR A 177 -2.80 12.16 40.91
CA THR A 177 -3.94 12.04 41.82
C THR A 177 -4.66 13.37 41.96
N THR A 178 -3.94 14.48 42.17
CA THR A 178 -4.57 15.79 42.34
C THR A 178 -5.32 16.21 41.08
N ARG A 179 -4.78 15.98 39.88
CA ARG A 179 -5.48 16.26 38.62
C ARG A 179 -6.84 15.55 38.54
N ARG A 180 -6.92 14.31 39.00
CA ARG A 180 -8.18 13.54 39.03
C ARG A 180 -9.16 14.15 40.04
N LEU A 181 -8.68 14.44 41.25
CA LEU A 181 -9.49 15.05 42.31
C LEU A 181 -9.94 16.49 41.99
N PHE A 182 -9.19 17.21 41.17
CA PHE A 182 -9.43 18.62 40.88
C PHE A 182 -10.78 18.87 40.18
N HIS A 183 -11.32 17.86 39.48
CA HIS A 183 -12.69 17.91 38.94
C HIS A 183 -13.78 17.95 40.01
N LEU A 184 -13.45 17.58 41.24
CA LEU A 184 -14.34 17.61 42.40
C LEU A 184 -13.93 18.72 43.38
N ALA A 185 -13.04 19.65 43.00
CA ALA A 185 -12.43 20.59 43.94
C ALA A 185 -13.46 21.40 44.74
N SER A 186 -14.43 22.03 44.08
CA SER A 186 -15.49 22.80 44.75
C SER A 186 -16.35 21.94 45.68
N VAL A 187 -16.62 20.69 45.28
CA VAL A 187 -17.42 19.74 46.07
C VAL A 187 -16.66 19.30 47.32
N ILE A 188 -15.37 19.03 47.18
CA ILE A 188 -14.47 18.65 48.28
C ILE A 188 -14.33 19.80 49.28
N GLU A 189 -14.07 21.03 48.80
CA GLU A 189 -13.95 22.20 49.69
C GLU A 189 -15.27 22.50 50.42
N LYS A 190 -16.41 22.39 49.71
CA LYS A 190 -17.73 22.57 50.32
C LYS A 190 -18.01 21.51 51.39
N ALA A 191 -17.64 20.26 51.17
CA ALA A 191 -17.83 19.18 52.13
C ALA A 191 -16.94 19.36 53.37
N LEU A 192 -15.72 19.87 53.20
CA LEU A 192 -14.79 20.16 54.29
C LEU A 192 -15.07 21.50 54.99
N GLY A 193 -15.78 22.43 54.32
CA GLY A 193 -15.92 23.83 54.75
C GLY A 193 -14.63 24.65 54.61
N ARG A 194 -13.58 24.09 53.99
CA ARG A 194 -12.25 24.68 53.80
C ARG A 194 -11.48 23.92 52.70
N PRO A 195 -10.37 24.45 52.17
CA PRO A 195 -9.46 23.65 51.33
C PRO A 195 -8.90 22.41 52.05
N PRO A 196 -8.61 21.33 51.29
CA PRO A 196 -7.92 20.16 51.82
C PRO A 196 -6.47 20.48 52.24
N LEU A 197 -6.00 19.87 53.34
CA LEU A 197 -4.65 20.06 53.86
C LEU A 197 -3.60 19.20 53.13
N ASN A 198 -4.00 18.03 52.63
CA ASN A 198 -3.16 17.08 51.92
C ASN A 198 -4.00 16.21 50.98
N ILE A 199 -3.34 15.39 50.15
CA ILE A 199 -4.00 14.55 49.16
C ILE A 199 -4.89 13.47 49.81
N ASP A 200 -4.48 12.89 50.93
CA ASP A 200 -5.24 11.82 51.57
C ASP A 200 -6.57 12.32 52.14
N GLU A 201 -6.62 13.55 52.67
CA GLU A 201 -7.85 14.22 53.09
C GLU A 201 -8.76 14.49 51.89
N ALA A 202 -8.21 15.04 50.79
CA ALA A 202 -8.97 15.26 49.56
C ALA A 202 -9.55 13.96 49.00
N ARG A 203 -8.75 12.88 49.00
CA ARG A 203 -9.14 11.55 48.54
C ARG A 203 -10.25 10.96 49.41
N THR A 204 -10.10 11.03 50.73
CA THR A 204 -11.08 10.48 51.69
C THR A 204 -12.42 11.21 51.56
N THR A 205 -12.38 12.54 51.47
CA THR A 205 -13.59 13.36 51.25
C THR A 205 -14.24 13.02 49.92
N ALA A 206 -13.47 12.91 48.83
CA ALA A 206 -14.00 12.55 47.52
C ALA A 206 -14.69 11.18 47.53
N LYS A 207 -14.11 10.18 48.20
CA LYS A 207 -14.71 8.83 48.34
C LYS A 207 -15.97 8.81 49.21
N ALA A 208 -16.13 9.77 50.13
CA ALA A 208 -17.32 9.89 50.95
C ALA A 208 -18.52 10.51 50.20
N LEU A 209 -18.28 11.13 49.04
CA LEU A 209 -19.34 11.67 48.18
C LEU A 209 -20.19 10.53 47.62
N ARG A 210 -21.51 10.77 47.54
CA ARG A 210 -22.48 9.82 47.00
C ARG A 210 -23.21 10.45 45.84
N TYR A 211 -23.28 9.73 44.72
CA TYR A 211 -24.12 10.16 43.60
C TYR A 211 -25.60 9.95 43.95
N ILE A 212 -26.44 10.90 43.56
CA ILE A 212 -27.89 10.87 43.82
C ILE A 212 -28.50 9.61 43.18
N SER A 213 -28.11 9.30 41.93
CA SER A 213 -28.63 8.14 41.19
C SER A 213 -27.82 6.85 41.39
N GLN A 214 -27.00 6.74 42.45
CA GLN A 214 -26.16 5.56 42.68
C GLN A 214 -26.97 4.25 42.78
N ALA A 215 -28.22 4.33 43.27
CA ALA A 215 -29.07 3.15 43.46
C ALA A 215 -29.48 2.48 42.12
N ALA A 216 -29.51 3.26 41.02
CA ALA A 216 -29.87 2.73 39.70
C ALA A 216 -28.72 1.93 39.06
N HIS A 217 -27.47 2.33 39.32
CA HIS A 217 -26.27 1.69 38.77
C HIS A 217 -25.15 1.58 39.83
N PRO A 218 -25.31 0.73 40.86
CA PRO A 218 -24.45 0.74 42.04
C PRO A 218 -22.99 0.37 41.75
N GLU A 219 -22.74 -0.59 40.85
CA GLU A 219 -21.39 -1.01 40.47
C GLU A 219 -20.66 0.09 39.67
N PHE A 220 -21.36 0.71 38.72
CA PHE A 220 -20.81 1.84 37.95
C PHE A 220 -20.57 3.06 38.84
N ALA A 221 -21.48 3.34 39.77
CA ALA A 221 -21.33 4.40 40.77
C ALA A 221 -20.11 4.15 41.66
N ALA A 222 -19.93 2.93 42.17
CA ALA A 222 -18.77 2.57 42.99
C ALA A 222 -17.44 2.77 42.23
N PHE A 223 -17.39 2.33 40.97
CA PHE A 223 -16.26 2.55 40.09
C PHE A 223 -15.99 4.05 39.86
N CYS A 224 -17.03 4.82 39.55
CA CYS A 224 -16.92 6.26 39.33
C CYS A 224 -16.44 7.00 40.59
N VAL A 225 -16.87 6.59 41.79
CA VAL A 225 -16.38 7.12 43.07
C VAL A 225 -14.90 6.78 43.28
N GLU A 226 -14.50 5.53 43.03
CA GLU A 226 -13.11 5.07 43.20
C GLU A 226 -12.15 5.84 42.27
N HIS A 227 -12.60 6.18 41.07
CA HIS A 227 -11.82 6.90 40.07
C HIS A 227 -12.13 8.40 39.98
N PHE A 228 -12.84 8.96 40.96
CA PHE A 228 -13.15 10.39 41.11
C PHE A 228 -13.87 11.03 39.92
N VAL A 229 -14.77 10.30 39.27
CA VAL A 229 -15.58 10.82 38.17
C VAL A 229 -16.61 11.84 38.70
N PRO A 230 -16.77 13.01 38.09
CA PRO A 230 -17.80 13.97 38.51
C PRO A 230 -19.21 13.42 38.38
N GLU A 231 -20.11 13.81 39.30
CA GLU A 231 -21.51 13.40 39.26
C GLU A 231 -22.18 13.81 37.93
N SER A 232 -21.85 15.00 37.41
CA SER A 232 -22.35 15.46 36.10
C SER A 232 -21.97 14.53 34.95
N VAL A 233 -20.76 13.95 34.98
CA VAL A 233 -20.29 13.01 33.96
C VAL A 233 -20.93 11.63 34.16
N TYR A 234 -21.07 11.19 35.41
CA TYR A 234 -21.79 9.97 35.76
C TYR A 234 -23.25 10.01 35.25
N GLU A 235 -23.97 11.11 35.52
CA GLU A 235 -25.35 11.33 35.09
C GLU A 235 -25.48 11.36 33.56
N LEU A 236 -24.49 11.93 32.85
CA LEU A 236 -24.43 11.83 31.39
C LEU A 236 -24.31 10.38 30.94
N CYS A 237 -23.39 9.60 31.52
CA CYS A 237 -23.17 8.19 31.15
C CYS A 237 -24.42 7.32 31.32
N ILE A 238 -25.17 7.52 32.41
CA ILE A 238 -26.40 6.77 32.70
C ILE A 238 -27.65 7.37 32.04
N SER A 239 -27.51 8.49 31.31
CA SER A 239 -28.64 9.15 30.65
C SER A 239 -29.35 8.24 29.65
N ALA A 240 -30.68 8.30 29.62
CA ALA A 240 -31.46 7.62 28.58
C ALA A 240 -31.27 8.25 27.18
N ASN A 241 -30.80 9.50 27.11
CA ASN A 241 -30.41 10.14 25.85
C ASN A 241 -29.04 9.60 25.41
N GLN A 242 -29.01 8.95 24.24
CA GLN A 242 -27.83 8.30 23.71
C GLN A 242 -26.68 9.27 23.37
N GLU A 243 -26.98 10.50 22.97
CA GLU A 243 -25.95 11.53 22.70
C GLU A 243 -25.28 11.98 24.01
N ASN A 244 -26.06 12.15 25.07
CA ASN A 244 -25.56 12.48 26.39
C ASN A 244 -24.72 11.33 26.97
N SER A 245 -25.19 10.09 26.83
CA SER A 245 -24.42 8.91 27.24
C SER A 245 -23.09 8.82 26.49
N HIS A 246 -23.10 8.99 25.17
CA HIS A 246 -21.89 9.05 24.36
C HIS A 246 -20.91 10.14 24.83
N GLN A 247 -21.41 11.34 25.09
CA GLN A 247 -20.60 12.44 25.59
C GLN A 247 -19.99 12.12 26.97
N GLY A 248 -20.79 11.56 27.89
CA GLY A 248 -20.30 11.17 29.21
C GLY A 248 -19.15 10.16 29.14
N PHE A 249 -19.30 9.10 28.34
CA PHE A 249 -18.21 8.13 28.14
C PHE A 249 -16.99 8.78 27.49
N ARG A 250 -17.19 9.65 26.50
CA ARG A 250 -16.10 10.41 25.87
C ARG A 250 -15.33 11.27 26.87
N ASP A 251 -16.02 11.89 27.82
CA ASP A 251 -15.40 12.69 28.86
C ASP A 251 -14.54 11.83 29.80
N ILE A 252 -15.00 10.62 30.15
CA ILE A 252 -14.23 9.67 30.97
C ILE A 252 -12.94 9.21 30.26
N LEU A 253 -13.03 8.90 28.96
CA LEU A 253 -11.92 8.31 28.19
C LEU A 253 -10.64 9.14 28.20
N ASN A 254 -10.73 10.47 28.35
CA ASN A 254 -9.56 11.36 28.37
C ASN A 254 -8.68 11.18 29.61
N HIS A 255 -9.13 10.46 30.63
CA HIS A 255 -8.50 10.44 31.94
C HIS A 255 -8.03 9.05 32.40
N PHE A 256 -8.39 8.00 31.67
CA PHE A 256 -8.19 6.61 32.08
C PHE A 256 -7.12 5.90 31.25
N ASN A 257 -6.35 5.04 31.91
CA ASN A 257 -5.49 4.08 31.22
C ASN A 257 -6.29 2.83 30.81
N GLU A 258 -5.68 1.96 30.00
CA GLU A 258 -6.37 0.77 29.47
C GLU A 258 -6.93 -0.16 30.57
N ALA A 259 -6.23 -0.33 31.70
CA ALA A 259 -6.73 -1.16 32.80
C ALA A 259 -8.00 -0.58 33.43
N GLN A 260 -8.03 0.73 33.65
CA GLN A 260 -9.22 1.44 34.18
C GLN A 260 -10.36 1.44 33.16
N LEU A 261 -10.05 1.54 31.86
CA LEU A 261 -11.04 1.43 30.80
C LEU A 261 -11.72 0.06 30.80
N LEU A 262 -10.94 -1.02 30.98
CA LEU A 262 -11.50 -2.36 31.04
C LEU A 262 -12.38 -2.55 32.28
N GLU A 263 -11.93 -2.07 33.45
CA GLU A 263 -12.74 -2.09 34.66
C GLU A 263 -14.06 -1.32 34.47
N MET A 264 -14.01 -0.12 33.88
CA MET A 264 -15.19 0.69 33.54
C MET A 264 -16.16 -0.09 32.64
N ILE A 265 -15.65 -0.75 31.60
CA ILE A 265 -16.46 -1.49 30.64
C ILE A 265 -17.25 -2.61 31.33
N GLU A 266 -16.65 -3.33 32.28
CA GLU A 266 -17.33 -4.40 33.01
C GLU A 266 -18.55 -3.87 33.78
N VAL A 267 -18.44 -2.71 34.41
CA VAL A 267 -19.51 -2.13 35.23
C VAL A 267 -20.41 -1.13 34.49
N ALA A 268 -20.11 -0.80 33.24
CA ALA A 268 -20.83 0.23 32.48
C ALA A 268 -22.34 -0.09 32.28
N PRO A 269 -23.23 0.92 32.33
CA PRO A 269 -24.67 0.76 32.08
C PRO A 269 -24.96 0.38 30.62
N VAL A 270 -25.13 -0.91 30.34
CA VAL A 270 -25.33 -1.45 28.98
C VAL A 270 -26.61 -0.94 28.31
N THR A 271 -27.68 -0.68 29.08
CA THR A 271 -29.02 -0.40 28.54
C THR A 271 -29.06 0.83 27.65
N ASN A 272 -28.26 1.86 27.96
CA ASN A 272 -28.32 3.17 27.32
C ASN A 272 -27.22 3.41 26.27
N LEU A 273 -26.32 2.44 26.10
CA LEU A 273 -25.24 2.50 25.11
C LEU A 273 -25.77 2.30 23.68
N ASN A 274 -25.37 3.20 22.79
CA ASN A 274 -25.57 3.08 21.35
C ASN A 274 -24.32 2.51 20.66
N VAL A 275 -24.44 2.25 19.35
CA VAL A 275 -23.34 1.70 18.55
C VAL A 275 -22.14 2.67 18.52
N ALA A 276 -22.37 3.98 18.42
CA ALA A 276 -21.31 4.97 18.38
C ALA A 276 -20.46 4.98 19.67
N THR A 277 -21.08 4.79 20.83
CA THR A 277 -20.34 4.66 22.10
C THR A 277 -19.58 3.35 22.17
N THR A 278 -20.15 2.25 21.68
CA THR A 278 -19.42 0.96 21.58
C THR A 278 -18.19 1.11 20.66
N GLU A 279 -18.34 1.78 19.52
CA GLU A 279 -17.26 2.11 18.60
C GLU A 279 -16.16 2.93 19.28
N LEU A 280 -16.55 3.98 20.00
CA LEU A 280 -15.65 4.84 20.75
C LEU A 280 -14.83 4.06 21.80
N LEU A 281 -15.48 3.16 22.54
CA LEU A 281 -14.82 2.30 23.52
C LEU A 281 -13.83 1.34 22.85
N LEU A 282 -14.22 0.68 21.75
CA LEU A 282 -13.35 -0.24 21.01
C LEU A 282 -12.10 0.43 20.45
N ARG A 283 -12.24 1.65 19.91
CA ARG A 283 -11.11 2.45 19.40
C ARG A 283 -10.14 2.88 20.51
N SER A 284 -10.63 2.99 21.74
CA SER A 284 -9.82 3.43 22.89
C SER A 284 -9.00 2.31 23.51
N LEU A 285 -9.28 1.05 23.16
CA LEU A 285 -8.56 -0.13 23.64
C LEU A 285 -7.41 -0.47 22.69
N GLN A 286 -6.22 -0.64 23.24
CA GLN A 286 -5.00 -0.89 22.46
C GLN A 286 -4.76 -2.38 22.21
N THR A 287 -5.25 -3.24 23.09
CA THR A 287 -5.01 -4.68 23.04
C THR A 287 -6.16 -5.47 22.40
N GLU A 288 -5.79 -6.54 21.67
CA GLU A 288 -6.74 -7.54 21.14
C GLU A 288 -7.64 -8.11 22.25
N ASN A 289 -7.05 -8.47 23.39
CA ASN A 289 -7.80 -9.01 24.53
C ASN A 289 -8.79 -7.99 25.12
N GLY A 290 -8.40 -6.71 25.18
CA GLY A 290 -9.29 -5.65 25.63
C GLY A 290 -10.50 -5.50 24.71
N GLN A 291 -10.25 -5.44 23.39
CA GLN A 291 -11.33 -5.35 22.39
C GLN A 291 -12.27 -6.57 22.47
N ILE A 292 -11.74 -7.78 22.61
CA ILE A 292 -12.56 -9.00 22.76
C ILE A 292 -13.44 -8.96 24.02
N ARG A 293 -12.90 -8.48 25.16
CA ARG A 293 -13.69 -8.33 26.39
C ARG A 293 -14.83 -7.31 26.20
N CYS A 294 -14.54 -6.17 25.59
CA CYS A 294 -15.54 -5.16 25.25
C CYS A 294 -16.66 -5.73 24.36
N LEU A 295 -16.30 -6.46 23.30
CA LEU A 295 -17.28 -7.12 22.42
C LEU A 295 -18.17 -8.11 23.18
N ARG A 296 -17.61 -8.92 24.08
CA ARG A 296 -18.38 -9.87 24.91
C ARG A 296 -19.32 -9.16 25.88
N ARG A 297 -18.86 -8.08 26.50
CA ARG A 297 -19.66 -7.30 27.45
C ARG A 297 -20.91 -6.71 26.79
N PHE A 298 -20.77 -6.25 25.54
CA PHE A 298 -21.83 -5.62 24.76
C PHE A 298 -22.47 -6.54 23.73
N GLU A 299 -22.35 -7.86 23.90
CA GLU A 299 -22.79 -8.86 22.93
C GLU A 299 -24.27 -8.70 22.55
N SER A 300 -25.16 -8.49 23.53
CA SER A 300 -26.60 -8.35 23.30
C SER A 300 -26.94 -7.13 22.42
N LYS A 301 -26.19 -6.04 22.57
CA LYS A 301 -26.35 -4.82 21.76
C LYS A 301 -25.83 -5.04 20.34
N ILE A 302 -24.65 -5.66 20.23
CA ILE A 302 -24.02 -5.95 18.94
C ILE A 302 -24.89 -6.91 18.11
N ARG A 303 -25.45 -7.95 18.73
CA ARG A 303 -26.33 -8.92 18.06
C ARG A 303 -27.58 -8.25 17.45
N ASN A 304 -28.07 -7.20 18.10
CA ASN A 304 -29.27 -6.46 17.73
C ASN A 304 -29.03 -5.31 16.74
N ILE A 305 -27.81 -5.12 16.22
CA ILE A 305 -27.54 -4.11 15.20
C ILE A 305 -28.35 -4.43 13.94
N GLU A 306 -29.31 -3.58 13.59
CA GLU A 306 -30.15 -3.77 12.39
C GLU A 306 -29.47 -3.19 11.14
N LYS A 307 -28.82 -2.04 11.31
CA LYS A 307 -28.25 -1.28 10.20
C LYS A 307 -26.86 -1.77 9.85
N GLU A 308 -26.71 -2.15 8.59
CA GLU A 308 -25.47 -2.61 8.00
C GLU A 308 -24.26 -1.67 8.24
N TYR A 309 -24.42 -0.37 8.01
CA TYR A 309 -23.33 0.60 8.19
C TYR A 309 -22.85 0.68 9.66
N GLU A 310 -23.73 0.40 10.62
CA GLU A 310 -23.38 0.42 12.05
C GLU A 310 -22.49 -0.78 12.39
N PHE A 311 -22.78 -1.95 11.82
CA PHE A 311 -21.92 -3.13 11.97
C PHE A 311 -20.52 -2.89 11.39
N PHE A 312 -20.44 -2.41 10.15
CA PHE A 312 -19.14 -2.22 9.50
C PHE A 312 -18.30 -1.11 10.13
N LYS A 313 -18.92 -0.09 10.74
CA LYS A 313 -18.20 0.89 11.59
C LYS A 313 -17.56 0.23 12.80
N LEU A 314 -18.27 -0.69 13.48
CA LEU A 314 -17.68 -1.44 14.59
C LEU A 314 -16.58 -2.38 14.11
N LEU A 315 -16.78 -3.06 12.98
CA LEU A 315 -15.78 -3.96 12.41
C LEU A 315 -14.47 -3.20 12.07
N ASP A 316 -14.59 -2.01 11.50
CA ASP A 316 -13.47 -1.12 11.14
C ASP A 316 -12.70 -0.61 12.38
N ALA A 317 -13.41 -0.36 13.48
CA ALA A 317 -12.83 0.08 14.75
C ALA A 317 -11.92 -0.96 15.43
N LEU A 318 -12.00 -2.23 15.03
CA LEU A 318 -11.21 -3.31 15.63
C LEU A 318 -9.77 -3.32 15.10
N GLY A 319 -8.82 -3.50 16.01
CA GLY A 319 -7.39 -3.43 15.73
C GLY A 319 -6.81 -4.72 15.16
N SER A 320 -7.50 -5.85 15.32
CA SER A 320 -6.98 -7.19 15.01
C SER A 320 -7.99 -8.07 14.27
N ALA A 321 -7.47 -9.02 13.49
CA ALA A 321 -8.26 -10.04 12.81
C ALA A 321 -9.06 -10.92 13.79
N LYS A 322 -8.51 -11.28 14.95
CA LYS A 322 -9.24 -12.10 15.94
C LYS A 322 -10.40 -11.35 16.58
N ALA A 323 -10.24 -10.05 16.84
CA ALA A 323 -11.36 -9.26 17.32
C ALA A 323 -12.46 -9.14 16.23
N GLN A 324 -12.08 -8.99 14.96
CA GLN A 324 -13.03 -9.02 13.83
C GLN A 324 -13.74 -10.38 13.70
N GLN A 325 -13.03 -11.48 13.95
CA GLN A 325 -13.65 -12.81 14.02
C GLN A 325 -14.67 -12.90 15.17
N GLN A 326 -14.33 -12.38 16.35
CA GLN A 326 -15.22 -12.39 17.51
C GLN A 326 -16.52 -11.61 17.24
N ILE A 327 -16.48 -10.41 16.64
CA ILE A 327 -17.72 -9.65 16.38
C ILE A 327 -18.62 -10.36 15.35
N VAL A 328 -18.04 -11.06 14.37
CA VAL A 328 -18.79 -11.88 13.42
C VAL A 328 -19.51 -13.02 14.13
N THR A 329 -18.86 -13.70 15.08
CA THR A 329 -19.51 -14.79 15.85
C THR A 329 -20.71 -14.31 16.65
N ILE A 330 -20.74 -13.03 17.05
CA ILE A 330 -21.86 -12.44 17.80
C ILE A 330 -23.06 -12.14 16.90
N VAL A 331 -22.83 -11.62 15.69
CA VAL A 331 -23.89 -11.15 14.77
C VAL A 331 -24.43 -12.28 13.88
N SER A 332 -23.70 -13.39 13.77
CA SER A 332 -23.89 -14.51 12.83
C SER A 332 -23.49 -14.21 11.39
N ALA A 333 -22.97 -15.23 10.70
CA ALA A 333 -22.53 -15.12 9.31
C ALA A 333 -23.71 -14.90 8.36
N GLU A 334 -24.87 -15.50 8.65
CA GLU A 334 -26.08 -15.44 7.84
C GLU A 334 -26.59 -14.01 7.71
N LYS A 335 -26.63 -13.27 8.83
CA LYS A 335 -27.07 -11.87 8.86
C LYS A 335 -26.14 -10.99 8.03
N LEU A 336 -24.83 -11.20 8.13
CA LEU A 336 -23.84 -10.45 7.35
C LEU A 336 -23.90 -10.76 5.85
N ARG A 337 -24.23 -11.99 5.48
CA ARG A 337 -24.40 -12.39 4.07
C ARG A 337 -25.57 -11.68 3.40
N VAL A 338 -26.61 -11.30 4.16
CA VAL A 338 -27.76 -10.52 3.65
C VAL A 338 -27.35 -9.10 3.25
N TYR A 339 -26.45 -8.48 4.01
CA TYR A 339 -25.92 -7.15 3.71
C TYR A 339 -25.14 -7.09 2.39
N LEU A 340 -24.57 -8.21 1.95
CA LEU A 340 -23.82 -8.27 0.70
C LEU A 340 -24.76 -8.46 -0.51
N ASP A 341 -25.40 -7.41 -0.97
CA ASP A 341 -26.31 -7.45 -2.12
C ASP A 341 -25.60 -7.36 -3.49
N SER A 342 -24.46 -6.66 -3.53
CA SER A 342 -23.71 -6.36 -4.75
C SER A 342 -22.19 -6.44 -4.52
N PHE A 343 -21.44 -6.53 -5.62
CA PHE A 343 -19.98 -6.49 -5.54
C PHE A 343 -19.46 -5.17 -4.96
N TYR A 344 -20.13 -4.05 -5.24
CA TYR A 344 -19.72 -2.74 -4.72
C TYR A 344 -19.78 -2.70 -3.18
N THR A 345 -20.83 -3.29 -2.62
CA THR A 345 -21.02 -3.45 -1.18
C THR A 345 -19.91 -4.30 -0.57
N LEU A 346 -19.58 -5.45 -1.20
CA LEU A 346 -18.44 -6.28 -0.80
C LEU A 346 -17.10 -5.51 -0.88
N GLU A 347 -16.87 -4.75 -1.95
CA GLU A 347 -15.66 -3.96 -2.16
C GLU A 347 -15.49 -2.87 -1.09
N ILE A 348 -16.58 -2.21 -0.68
CA ILE A 348 -16.52 -1.22 0.41
C ILE A 348 -16.07 -1.90 1.70
N TYR A 349 -16.63 -3.05 2.04
CA TYR A 349 -16.37 -3.68 3.32
C TYR A 349 -15.04 -4.41 3.41
N LEU A 350 -14.53 -4.94 2.30
CA LEU A 350 -13.18 -5.48 2.24
C LEU A 350 -12.11 -4.43 2.59
N LYS A 351 -12.40 -3.12 2.47
CA LYS A 351 -11.49 -2.06 2.93
C LYS A 351 -11.39 -1.96 4.45
N SER A 352 -12.43 -2.36 5.16
CA SER A 352 -12.51 -2.31 6.64
C SER A 352 -12.10 -3.63 7.30
N ILE A 353 -11.88 -4.69 6.51
CA ILE A 353 -11.47 -6.01 7.00
C ILE A 353 -9.95 -6.10 7.03
N LYS A 354 -9.40 -6.61 8.14
CA LYS A 354 -7.95 -6.83 8.27
C LYS A 354 -7.51 -7.91 7.26
N PRO A 355 -6.37 -7.73 6.56
CA PRO A 355 -5.91 -8.67 5.56
C PRO A 355 -5.95 -10.13 6.02
N GLU A 356 -5.50 -10.39 7.24
CA GLU A 356 -5.44 -11.73 7.84
C GLU A 356 -6.82 -12.37 8.06
N PHE A 357 -7.89 -11.58 8.14
CA PHE A 357 -9.27 -12.06 8.28
C PHE A 357 -10.02 -12.17 6.96
N ILE A 358 -9.51 -11.57 5.87
CA ILE A 358 -10.15 -11.63 4.54
C ILE A 358 -10.42 -13.08 4.09
N PRO A 359 -9.51 -14.06 4.26
CA PRO A 359 -9.76 -15.42 3.83
C PRO A 359 -10.99 -16.04 4.49
N ASP A 360 -11.04 -15.99 5.82
CA ASP A 360 -12.16 -16.52 6.61
C ASP A 360 -13.46 -15.77 6.32
N PHE A 361 -13.38 -14.46 6.12
CA PHE A 361 -14.54 -13.65 5.75
C PHE A 361 -15.14 -14.10 4.42
N LEU A 362 -14.31 -14.27 3.39
CA LEU A 362 -14.77 -14.70 2.07
C LEU A 362 -15.27 -16.16 2.06
N SER A 363 -14.56 -17.07 2.71
CA SER A 363 -14.89 -18.51 2.68
C SER A 363 -16.11 -18.84 3.56
N THR A 364 -16.19 -18.26 4.75
CA THR A 364 -17.14 -18.68 5.79
C THR A 364 -18.35 -17.76 5.85
N ILE A 365 -18.13 -16.44 5.76
CA ILE A 365 -19.21 -15.44 5.91
C ILE A 365 -19.89 -15.22 4.57
N VAL A 366 -19.16 -14.74 3.57
CA VAL A 366 -19.71 -14.57 2.22
C VAL A 366 -20.13 -15.92 1.68
N GLY A 367 -19.22 -16.89 1.67
CA GLY A 367 -19.47 -18.23 1.16
C GLY A 367 -19.42 -18.32 -0.35
N LEU A 368 -19.10 -19.52 -0.84
CA LEU A 368 -18.81 -19.83 -2.24
C LEU A 368 -19.97 -19.47 -3.19
N GLU A 369 -21.21 -19.82 -2.82
CA GLU A 369 -22.41 -19.55 -3.62
C GLU A 369 -22.65 -18.04 -3.79
N LYS A 370 -22.60 -17.28 -2.69
CA LYS A 370 -22.82 -15.84 -2.71
C LYS A 370 -21.69 -15.12 -3.42
N LEU A 371 -20.44 -15.49 -3.14
CA LEU A 371 -19.28 -14.93 -3.83
C LEU A 371 -19.36 -15.18 -5.34
N ASN A 372 -19.93 -16.32 -5.75
CA ASN A 372 -20.18 -16.60 -7.16
C ASN A 372 -21.19 -15.65 -7.81
N VAL A 373 -22.20 -15.19 -7.08
CA VAL A 373 -23.16 -14.21 -7.58
C VAL A 373 -22.56 -12.81 -7.60
N LEU A 374 -21.84 -12.44 -6.53
CA LEU A 374 -21.24 -11.10 -6.39
C LEU A 374 -20.13 -10.88 -7.43
N VAL A 375 -19.22 -11.85 -7.56
CA VAL A 375 -18.15 -11.83 -8.56
C VAL A 375 -18.66 -12.46 -9.84
N SER A 376 -19.47 -11.69 -10.56
CA SER A 376 -20.11 -12.09 -11.83
C SER A 376 -19.33 -11.67 -13.08
N GLN A 377 -18.49 -10.64 -12.98
CA GLN A 377 -17.80 -10.01 -14.11
C GLN A 377 -16.28 -9.99 -13.89
N GLU A 378 -15.53 -9.92 -14.99
CA GLU A 378 -14.07 -9.87 -15.00
C GLU A 378 -13.51 -8.78 -14.09
N PHE A 379 -14.00 -7.55 -14.20
CA PHE A 379 -13.48 -6.45 -13.38
C PHE A 379 -13.79 -6.60 -11.88
N HIS A 380 -14.84 -7.34 -11.50
CA HIS A 380 -15.10 -7.69 -10.10
C HIS A 380 -13.98 -8.60 -9.58
N TYR A 381 -13.60 -9.60 -10.36
CA TYR A 381 -12.52 -10.52 -10.02
C TYR A 381 -11.18 -9.80 -9.94
N ASP A 382 -10.86 -8.94 -10.92
CA ASP A 382 -9.61 -8.16 -10.91
C ASP A 382 -9.50 -7.24 -9.68
N LYS A 383 -10.61 -6.65 -9.25
CA LYS A 383 -10.67 -5.85 -8.02
C LYS A 383 -10.51 -6.73 -6.78
N LEU A 384 -11.16 -7.89 -6.72
CA LEU A 384 -11.02 -8.83 -5.61
C LEU A 384 -9.56 -9.26 -5.43
N LEU A 385 -8.85 -9.58 -6.52
CA LEU A 385 -7.44 -9.97 -6.45
C LEU A 385 -6.55 -8.89 -5.80
N LYS A 386 -6.88 -7.61 -5.96
CA LYS A 386 -6.12 -6.52 -5.31
C LYS A 386 -6.26 -6.54 -3.79
N PHE A 387 -7.41 -6.94 -3.26
CA PHE A 387 -7.61 -7.12 -1.82
C PHE A 387 -6.92 -8.37 -1.30
N LEU A 388 -6.72 -9.37 -2.14
CA LEU A 388 -6.01 -10.59 -1.78
C LEU A 388 -4.48 -10.42 -1.85
N LYS A 389 -3.97 -9.48 -2.66
CA LYS A 389 -2.52 -9.23 -2.81
C LYS A 389 -1.67 -9.23 -1.52
N PRO A 390 -2.13 -8.67 -0.38
CA PRO A 390 -1.33 -8.64 0.85
C PRO A 390 -1.15 -10.00 1.54
N LEU A 391 -1.97 -10.98 1.18
CA LEU A 391 -1.84 -12.32 1.70
C LEU A 391 -0.70 -13.02 0.89
N ASP A 392 0.07 -13.92 1.50
CA ASP A 392 1.17 -14.65 0.81
C ASP A 392 0.72 -15.98 0.19
N ILE A 393 1.50 -16.50 -0.78
CA ILE A 393 1.55 -17.78 -1.56
C ILE A 393 0.37 -18.79 -1.50
N GLN A 394 -0.39 -18.91 -0.42
CA GLN A 394 -1.65 -19.64 -0.31
C GLN A 394 -2.77 -19.12 -1.24
N HIS A 395 -2.52 -18.06 -2.00
CA HIS A 395 -3.45 -17.40 -2.93
C HIS A 395 -4.09 -18.34 -3.90
N LEU A 396 -3.31 -19.22 -4.54
CA LEU A 396 -3.81 -20.02 -5.65
C LEU A 396 -4.73 -21.13 -5.16
N THR A 397 -4.30 -21.87 -4.14
CA THR A 397 -5.15 -22.86 -3.48
C THR A 397 -6.40 -22.20 -2.91
N PHE A 398 -6.26 -21.04 -2.27
CA PHE A 398 -7.41 -20.29 -1.75
C PHE A 398 -8.37 -19.84 -2.86
N LEU A 399 -7.88 -19.30 -3.98
CA LEU A 399 -8.73 -18.95 -5.13
C LEU A 399 -9.49 -20.16 -5.69
N GLN A 400 -8.85 -21.34 -5.71
CA GLN A 400 -9.50 -22.59 -6.11
C GLN A 400 -10.53 -23.08 -5.08
N THR A 401 -10.40 -22.71 -3.80
CA THR A 401 -11.47 -22.95 -2.80
C THR A 401 -12.64 -21.97 -2.94
N LEU A 402 -12.43 -20.80 -3.54
CA LEU A 402 -13.47 -19.77 -3.69
C LEU A 402 -14.23 -19.86 -5.02
N PHE A 403 -13.58 -20.30 -6.09
CA PHE A 403 -14.15 -20.34 -7.43
C PHE A 403 -13.79 -21.64 -8.14
N SER A 404 -14.70 -22.14 -8.98
CA SER A 404 -14.37 -23.24 -9.87
C SER A 404 -13.34 -22.82 -10.93
N ILE A 405 -12.53 -23.76 -11.39
CA ILE A 405 -11.51 -23.51 -12.42
C ILE A 405 -12.13 -22.98 -13.71
N GLU A 406 -13.30 -23.50 -14.10
CA GLU A 406 -14.05 -23.04 -15.28
C GLU A 406 -14.38 -21.55 -15.15
N LYS A 407 -14.83 -21.13 -13.97
CA LYS A 407 -15.17 -19.74 -13.71
C LYS A 407 -13.95 -18.82 -13.70
N LEU A 408 -12.86 -19.25 -13.09
CA LEU A 408 -11.60 -18.50 -13.13
C LEU A 408 -11.11 -18.30 -14.58
N ARG A 409 -11.24 -19.34 -15.42
CA ARG A 409 -10.94 -19.24 -16.86
C ARG A 409 -11.88 -18.31 -17.62
N LEU A 410 -13.15 -18.21 -17.21
CA LEU A 410 -14.10 -17.24 -17.77
C LEU A 410 -13.75 -15.79 -17.42
N PHE A 411 -12.98 -15.52 -16.37
CA PHE A 411 -12.43 -14.19 -16.10
C PHE A 411 -11.14 -13.91 -16.89
N ALA A 412 -10.47 -14.96 -17.38
CA ALA A 412 -9.28 -14.86 -18.23
C ALA A 412 -9.65 -14.83 -19.73
N LYS A 413 -10.45 -13.85 -20.16
CA LYS A 413 -10.95 -13.76 -21.55
C LYS A 413 -10.08 -12.96 -22.51
N SER A 414 -9.23 -12.06 -22.00
CA SER A 414 -8.39 -11.18 -22.81
C SER A 414 -6.97 -11.04 -22.28
N SER A 415 -6.01 -10.65 -23.13
CA SER A 415 -4.61 -10.47 -22.71
C SER A 415 -4.44 -9.33 -21.72
N SER A 416 -5.26 -8.27 -21.83
CA SER A 416 -5.33 -7.18 -20.86
C SER A 416 -5.87 -7.65 -19.51
N SER A 417 -6.93 -8.48 -19.50
CA SER A 417 -7.50 -9.05 -18.27
C SER A 417 -6.47 -9.87 -17.50
N LEU A 418 -5.80 -10.78 -18.20
CA LEU A 418 -4.77 -11.63 -17.62
C LEU A 418 -3.57 -10.81 -17.11
N ALA A 419 -3.14 -9.78 -17.84
CA ALA A 419 -2.07 -8.91 -17.38
C ALA A 419 -2.46 -8.12 -16.12
N ALA A 420 -3.72 -7.67 -16.02
CA ALA A 420 -4.24 -7.02 -14.82
C ALA A 420 -4.28 -7.98 -13.63
N GLN A 421 -4.75 -9.22 -13.84
CA GLN A 421 -4.77 -10.27 -12.81
C GLN A 421 -3.36 -10.61 -12.31
N LEU A 422 -2.40 -10.80 -13.23
CA LEU A 422 -1.00 -11.03 -12.87
C LEU A 422 -0.42 -9.85 -12.08
N SER A 423 -0.73 -8.61 -12.45
CA SER A 423 -0.26 -7.43 -11.73
C SER A 423 -0.84 -7.32 -10.30
N ALA A 424 -2.00 -7.93 -10.06
CA ALA A 424 -2.64 -7.99 -8.75
C ALA A 424 -2.10 -9.15 -7.88
N LEU A 425 -1.53 -10.19 -8.49
CA LEU A 425 -0.98 -11.36 -7.79
C LEU A 425 0.49 -11.16 -7.37
N PRO A 426 0.95 -11.79 -6.27
CA PRO A 426 2.37 -11.89 -5.95
C PRO A 426 3.17 -12.48 -7.12
N LEU A 427 4.35 -11.92 -7.39
CA LEU A 427 5.17 -12.29 -8.55
C LEU A 427 5.55 -13.78 -8.59
N ASP A 428 5.70 -14.39 -7.43
CA ASP A 428 6.08 -15.81 -7.29
C ASP A 428 4.95 -16.76 -7.71
N CYS A 429 3.70 -16.31 -7.68
CA CYS A 429 2.52 -17.11 -8.03
C CYS A 429 2.19 -17.06 -9.53
N HIS A 430 2.85 -16.21 -10.33
CA HIS A 430 2.45 -15.94 -11.72
C HIS A 430 2.49 -17.19 -12.62
N LEU A 431 3.54 -17.99 -12.50
CA LEU A 431 3.68 -19.20 -13.32
C LEU A 431 2.64 -20.25 -12.97
N GLU A 432 2.44 -20.51 -11.68
CA GLU A 432 1.45 -21.46 -11.19
C GLU A 432 0.03 -21.00 -11.54
N TYR A 433 -0.29 -19.70 -11.43
CA TYR A 433 -1.57 -19.15 -11.89
C TYR A 433 -1.82 -19.43 -13.39
N LEU A 434 -0.82 -19.15 -14.22
CA LEU A 434 -0.94 -19.33 -15.67
C LEU A 434 -0.99 -20.81 -16.07
N LYS A 435 -0.33 -21.68 -15.32
CA LYS A 435 -0.26 -23.12 -15.56
C LYS A 435 -1.51 -23.84 -15.04
N ASP A 436 -1.89 -23.61 -13.79
CA ASP A 436 -2.84 -24.44 -13.06
C ASP A 436 -4.26 -23.85 -13.06
N ILE A 437 -4.40 -22.52 -13.10
CA ILE A 437 -5.71 -21.84 -13.18
C ILE A 437 -6.10 -21.59 -14.63
N VAL A 438 -5.34 -20.75 -15.33
CA VAL A 438 -5.64 -20.35 -16.72
C VAL A 438 -5.46 -21.55 -17.64
N GLY A 439 -4.29 -22.17 -17.58
CA GLY A 439 -3.94 -23.34 -18.37
C GLY A 439 -3.59 -23.03 -19.83
N PRO A 440 -2.86 -23.94 -20.49
CA PRO A 440 -2.30 -23.70 -21.82
C PRO A 440 -3.37 -23.51 -22.90
N LYS A 441 -4.49 -24.22 -22.82
CA LYS A 441 -5.59 -24.11 -23.80
C LYS A 441 -6.21 -22.71 -23.79
N GLN A 442 -6.57 -22.19 -22.61
CA GLN A 442 -7.15 -20.86 -22.49
C GLN A 442 -6.14 -19.77 -22.88
N LEU A 443 -4.88 -19.94 -22.47
CA LEU A 443 -3.81 -19.00 -22.80
C LEU A 443 -3.61 -18.85 -24.32
N ARG A 444 -3.68 -19.95 -25.07
CA ARG A 444 -3.64 -19.94 -26.55
C ARG A 444 -4.81 -19.15 -27.15
N THR A 445 -6.03 -19.40 -26.67
CA THR A 445 -7.23 -18.67 -27.11
C THR A 445 -7.10 -17.17 -26.87
N VAL A 446 -6.58 -16.78 -25.70
CA VAL A 446 -6.45 -15.36 -25.31
C VAL A 446 -5.39 -14.62 -26.14
N ILE A 447 -4.29 -15.29 -26.51
CA ILE A 447 -3.21 -14.68 -27.28
C ILE A 447 -3.54 -14.63 -28.77
N GLY A 448 -4.25 -15.64 -29.31
CA GLY A 448 -4.78 -15.64 -30.68
C GLY A 448 -3.70 -15.43 -31.76
N GLN A 449 -2.51 -16.01 -31.56
CA GLN A 449 -1.34 -15.82 -32.44
C GLN A 449 -0.87 -14.37 -32.62
N ASN A 450 -1.19 -13.47 -31.67
CA ASN A 450 -0.80 -12.06 -31.72
C ASN A 450 0.36 -11.77 -30.76
N TYR A 451 1.53 -11.42 -31.31
CA TYR A 451 2.71 -11.14 -30.49
C TYR A 451 2.55 -9.93 -29.56
N CYS A 452 1.71 -8.95 -29.90
CA CYS A 452 1.44 -7.81 -29.02
C CYS A 452 0.72 -8.28 -27.75
N MET A 453 -0.25 -9.21 -27.89
CA MET A 453 -0.95 -9.80 -26.76
C MET A 453 -0.02 -10.64 -25.89
N LEU A 454 0.88 -11.41 -26.52
CA LEU A 454 1.93 -12.14 -25.80
C LEU A 454 2.89 -11.20 -25.05
N ALA A 455 3.30 -10.09 -25.66
CA ALA A 455 4.16 -9.10 -25.01
C ALA A 455 3.50 -8.49 -23.76
N THR A 456 2.21 -8.15 -23.85
CA THR A 456 1.41 -7.63 -22.73
C THR A 456 1.42 -8.60 -21.54
N LEU A 457 1.32 -9.90 -21.79
CA LEU A 457 1.35 -10.94 -20.74
C LEU A 457 2.75 -11.17 -20.16
N LEU A 458 3.81 -11.02 -20.96
CA LEU A 458 5.18 -11.21 -20.49
C LEU A 458 5.63 -10.08 -19.56
N ASN A 459 5.16 -8.84 -19.78
CA ASN A 459 5.57 -7.67 -19.00
C ASN A 459 5.44 -7.85 -17.47
N PRO A 460 4.28 -8.24 -16.91
CA PRO A 460 4.13 -8.40 -15.45
C PRO A 460 4.91 -9.60 -14.87
N VAL A 461 5.32 -10.56 -15.70
CA VAL A 461 6.03 -11.77 -15.25
C VAL A 461 7.52 -11.48 -15.03
N LYS A 462 8.11 -12.00 -13.95
CA LYS A 462 9.56 -11.92 -13.67
C LYS A 462 10.39 -12.42 -14.85
N ASP A 463 11.47 -11.71 -15.16
CA ASP A 463 12.37 -11.98 -16.29
C ASP A 463 12.84 -13.44 -16.38
N ILE A 464 13.15 -14.05 -15.23
CA ILE A 464 13.61 -15.45 -15.11
C ILE A 464 12.51 -16.46 -15.49
N HIS A 465 11.24 -16.10 -15.35
CA HIS A 465 10.09 -16.99 -15.56
C HIS A 465 9.47 -16.86 -16.95
N ARG A 466 9.75 -15.76 -17.67
CA ARG A 466 9.25 -15.51 -19.02
C ARG A 466 9.60 -16.62 -20.02
N LYS A 467 10.75 -17.28 -19.86
CA LYS A 467 11.13 -18.44 -20.69
C LYS A 467 10.18 -19.62 -20.47
N SER A 468 9.87 -19.95 -19.22
CA SER A 468 8.97 -21.04 -18.88
C SER A 468 7.55 -20.78 -19.33
N LEU A 469 7.07 -19.53 -19.23
CA LEU A 469 5.79 -19.15 -19.84
C LEU A 469 5.74 -19.52 -21.33
N LEU A 470 6.77 -19.12 -22.08
CA LEU A 470 6.81 -19.32 -23.53
C LEU A 470 6.87 -20.80 -23.90
N PHE A 471 7.77 -21.56 -23.27
CA PHE A 471 8.08 -22.88 -23.80
C PHE A 471 7.51 -24.03 -22.98
N ASP A 472 7.34 -23.86 -21.68
CA ASP A 472 6.87 -24.91 -20.79
C ASP A 472 5.34 -24.85 -20.63
N ILE A 473 4.75 -23.65 -20.71
CA ILE A 473 3.29 -23.44 -20.61
C ILE A 473 2.65 -23.32 -22.00
N LEU A 474 3.01 -22.32 -22.80
CA LEU A 474 2.40 -22.13 -24.13
C LEU A 474 2.74 -23.27 -25.09
N GLY A 475 4.01 -23.65 -25.09
CA GLY A 475 4.56 -24.68 -25.96
C GLY A 475 5.25 -24.12 -27.19
N GLU A 476 6.22 -24.87 -27.70
CA GLU A 476 7.11 -24.45 -28.78
C GLU A 476 6.38 -24.15 -30.10
N GLU A 477 5.41 -24.98 -30.47
CA GLU A 477 4.61 -24.80 -31.69
C GLU A 477 3.82 -23.48 -31.68
N GLU A 478 3.18 -23.15 -30.57
CA GLU A 478 2.38 -21.92 -30.43
C GLU A 478 3.27 -20.68 -30.49
N VAL A 479 4.43 -20.71 -29.82
CA VAL A 479 5.39 -19.61 -29.83
C VAL A 479 5.92 -19.39 -31.26
N GLN A 480 6.19 -20.46 -32.00
CA GLN A 480 6.62 -20.37 -33.40
C GLN A 480 5.52 -19.84 -34.31
N ALA A 481 4.25 -20.20 -34.07
CA ALA A 481 3.12 -19.65 -34.81
C ALA A 481 2.91 -18.15 -34.53
N THR A 482 3.04 -17.74 -33.27
CA THR A 482 2.87 -16.34 -32.82
C THR A 482 4.04 -15.44 -33.23
N ILE A 483 5.27 -15.96 -33.19
CA ILE A 483 6.50 -15.22 -33.48
C ILE A 483 7.18 -15.86 -34.68
N LYS A 484 6.81 -15.41 -35.87
CA LYS A 484 7.44 -15.89 -37.11
C LYS A 484 8.96 -15.68 -37.05
N SER A 485 9.70 -16.73 -37.43
CA SER A 485 11.16 -16.72 -37.44
C SER A 485 11.75 -15.79 -38.53
N TYR A 486 10.97 -15.48 -39.57
CA TYR A 486 11.32 -14.64 -40.73
C TYR A 486 10.19 -13.66 -41.08
N GLY A 487 10.50 -12.63 -41.89
CA GLY A 487 9.54 -11.59 -42.29
C GLY A 487 9.38 -10.48 -41.25
N ASP A 488 8.65 -10.72 -40.17
CA ASP A 488 8.36 -9.69 -39.16
C ASP A 488 9.50 -9.53 -38.14
N LEU A 489 10.40 -8.58 -38.42
CA LEU A 489 11.48 -8.22 -37.51
C LEU A 489 10.99 -7.58 -36.21
N ARG A 490 9.79 -6.98 -36.19
CA ARG A 490 9.25 -6.24 -35.05
C ARG A 490 8.82 -7.19 -33.95
N ALA A 491 7.99 -8.20 -34.26
CA ALA A 491 7.54 -9.21 -33.31
C ALA A 491 8.70 -9.86 -32.55
N ARG A 492 9.71 -10.33 -33.30
CA ARG A 492 10.89 -10.98 -32.73
C ARG A 492 11.74 -10.02 -31.89
N LYS A 493 11.89 -8.75 -32.30
CA LYS A 493 12.65 -7.76 -31.51
C LYS A 493 11.95 -7.46 -30.19
N THR A 494 10.63 -7.22 -30.23
CA THR A 494 9.81 -6.90 -29.05
C THR A 494 9.82 -8.02 -28.02
N ILE A 495 9.57 -9.27 -28.42
CA ILE A 495 9.57 -10.38 -27.46
C ILE A 495 10.99 -10.65 -26.95
N LYS A 496 12.00 -10.63 -27.83
CA LYS A 496 13.40 -10.87 -27.41
C LYS A 496 13.90 -9.83 -26.40
N SER A 497 13.47 -8.57 -26.46
CA SER A 497 13.86 -7.56 -25.46
C SER A 497 13.32 -7.89 -24.06
N LEU A 498 12.16 -8.57 -23.99
CA LEU A 498 11.55 -9.00 -22.72
C LEU A 498 12.21 -10.27 -22.14
N ILE A 499 13.06 -10.97 -22.90
CA ILE A 499 13.75 -12.17 -22.42
C ILE A 499 15.09 -11.80 -21.80
N HIS A 500 15.39 -12.42 -20.64
CA HIS A 500 16.66 -12.28 -19.95
C HIS A 500 17.86 -12.53 -20.90
N PRO A 501 18.91 -11.68 -20.88
CA PRO A 501 20.01 -11.72 -21.86
C PRO A 501 20.61 -13.11 -22.11
N GLU A 502 20.79 -13.90 -21.05
CA GLU A 502 21.37 -15.25 -21.09
C GLU A 502 20.53 -16.24 -21.90
N HIS A 503 19.20 -16.11 -21.86
CA HIS A 503 18.29 -17.01 -22.57
C HIS A 503 18.00 -16.57 -24.03
N ARG A 504 18.47 -15.39 -24.46
CA ARG A 504 18.17 -14.85 -25.81
C ARG A 504 18.78 -15.66 -26.95
N LYS A 505 19.88 -16.40 -26.71
CA LYS A 505 20.48 -17.30 -27.71
C LYS A 505 19.61 -18.54 -27.91
N GLU A 506 19.17 -19.12 -26.80
CA GLU A 506 18.32 -20.30 -26.79
C GLU A 506 16.92 -20.00 -27.33
N PHE A 507 16.29 -18.90 -26.92
CA PHE A 507 15.01 -18.43 -27.47
C PHE A 507 15.05 -18.35 -29.00
N ARG A 508 16.12 -17.74 -29.56
CA ARG A 508 16.31 -17.65 -31.02
C ARG A 508 16.47 -19.01 -31.70
N ARG A 509 17.06 -20.00 -31.00
CA ARG A 509 17.22 -21.36 -31.52
C ARG A 509 15.88 -22.10 -31.58
N ARG A 510 15.05 -21.97 -30.54
CA ARG A 510 13.74 -22.63 -30.43
C ARG A 510 12.64 -22.00 -31.29
N LEU A 511 12.83 -20.77 -31.77
CA LEU A 511 11.92 -20.16 -32.76
C LEU A 511 12.00 -20.79 -34.16
N ILE A 512 13.04 -21.57 -34.46
CA ILE A 512 13.21 -22.20 -35.78
C ILE A 512 12.69 -23.63 -35.69
N ASN A 513 11.56 -23.90 -36.36
CA ASN A 513 11.00 -25.25 -36.44
C ASN A 513 11.88 -26.18 -37.30
N ASP A 514 11.66 -27.49 -37.20
CA ASP A 514 12.53 -28.47 -37.86
C ASP A 514 12.43 -28.44 -39.39
N VAL A 515 11.24 -28.15 -39.93
CA VAL A 515 11.02 -27.97 -41.38
C VAL A 515 11.87 -26.82 -41.93
N GLU A 516 11.96 -25.72 -41.19
CA GLU A 516 12.75 -24.54 -41.55
C GLU A 516 14.26 -24.80 -41.40
N LYS A 517 14.68 -25.64 -40.44
CA LYS A 517 16.08 -26.11 -40.34
C LYS A 517 16.44 -26.96 -41.56
N GLU A 518 15.59 -27.92 -41.93
CA GLU A 518 15.81 -28.77 -43.09
C GLU A 518 15.86 -27.96 -44.40
N ALA A 519 14.90 -27.05 -44.59
CA ALA A 519 14.88 -26.17 -45.76
C ALA A 519 16.13 -25.27 -45.82
N LYS A 520 16.62 -24.79 -44.67
CA LYS A 520 17.86 -24.02 -44.60
C LYS A 520 19.08 -24.82 -45.05
N ASP A 521 19.20 -26.06 -44.60
CA ASP A 521 20.30 -26.92 -45.00
C ASP A 521 20.22 -27.29 -46.49
N TRP A 522 19.00 -27.52 -47.00
CA TRP A 522 18.77 -27.74 -48.42
C TRP A 522 19.16 -26.52 -49.27
N VAL A 523 18.70 -25.32 -48.93
CA VAL A 523 19.02 -24.07 -49.66
C VAL A 523 20.52 -23.80 -49.62
N LYS A 524 21.17 -24.02 -48.48
CA LYS A 524 22.65 -23.92 -48.36
C LYS A 524 23.36 -24.90 -49.28
N LYS A 525 22.90 -26.14 -49.35
CA LYS A 525 23.46 -27.16 -50.26
C LYS A 525 23.33 -26.72 -51.71
N GLN A 526 22.17 -26.22 -52.13
CA GLN A 526 21.97 -25.68 -53.48
C GLN A 526 22.87 -24.47 -53.76
N ARG A 527 23.01 -23.57 -52.79
CA ARG A 527 23.92 -22.43 -52.89
C ARG A 527 25.36 -22.87 -53.09
N GLN A 528 25.82 -23.88 -52.35
CA GLN A 528 27.17 -24.44 -52.52
C GLN A 528 27.34 -25.11 -53.88
N THR A 529 26.31 -25.82 -54.37
CA THR A 529 26.31 -26.37 -55.72
C THR A 529 26.48 -25.27 -56.77
N ILE A 530 25.76 -24.15 -56.65
CA ILE A 530 25.89 -23.00 -57.57
C ILE A 530 27.29 -22.39 -57.50
N ILE A 531 27.88 -22.26 -56.31
CA ILE A 531 29.25 -21.73 -56.14
C ILE A 531 30.27 -22.64 -56.82
N ASN A 532 30.18 -23.95 -56.59
CA ASN A 532 31.19 -24.91 -57.05
C ASN A 532 31.03 -25.35 -58.51
N SER A 533 29.82 -25.23 -59.08
CA SER A 533 29.56 -25.74 -60.43
C SER A 533 30.05 -24.78 -61.52
N PRO A 534 30.79 -25.25 -62.53
CA PRO A 534 31.09 -24.44 -63.71
C PRO A 534 29.84 -24.31 -64.59
N PHE A 535 29.52 -23.09 -65.02
CA PHE A 535 28.42 -22.84 -65.96
C PHE A 535 28.98 -22.34 -67.30
N LYS A 536 28.51 -22.91 -68.41
CA LYS A 536 28.76 -22.38 -69.75
C LYS A 536 27.53 -21.63 -70.22
N VAL A 537 27.66 -20.33 -70.44
CA VAL A 537 26.59 -19.50 -70.99
C VAL A 537 26.92 -19.24 -72.45
N GLY A 538 25.99 -19.58 -73.36
CA GLY A 538 26.19 -19.40 -74.80
C GLY A 538 26.35 -17.93 -75.19
N PHE A 539 27.32 -17.64 -76.05
CA PHE A 539 27.38 -16.39 -76.78
C PHE A 539 26.42 -16.51 -77.97
N TRP A 540 25.34 -15.72 -77.93
CA TRP A 540 24.44 -15.42 -79.04
C TRP A 540 23.39 -16.50 -79.40
N GLY A 541 22.11 -16.10 -79.28
CA GLY A 541 21.01 -16.56 -80.13
C GLY A 541 20.65 -18.05 -80.08
N MET A 542 19.84 -18.41 -79.08
CA MET A 542 18.98 -19.60 -78.91
C MET A 542 19.26 -20.30 -77.57
N GLY A 543 18.77 -19.67 -76.50
CA GLY A 543 18.92 -20.09 -75.09
C GLY A 543 19.17 -18.86 -74.22
N GLY A 544 18.29 -18.59 -73.25
CA GLY A 544 18.21 -17.31 -72.53
C GLY A 544 19.54 -16.76 -72.00
N GLY A 545 19.75 -15.45 -72.17
CA GLY A 545 20.96 -14.75 -71.76
C GLY A 545 21.35 -15.00 -70.30
N GLY A 546 22.63 -15.26 -70.04
CA GLY A 546 23.12 -15.43 -68.68
C GLY A 546 23.24 -14.11 -67.94
N VAL A 547 22.98 -14.18 -66.64
CA VAL A 547 23.03 -13.06 -65.67
C VAL A 547 24.26 -13.18 -64.80
N ASP A 548 24.82 -12.05 -64.38
CA ASP A 548 25.93 -12.02 -63.45
C ASP A 548 25.39 -12.06 -62.01
N ILE A 549 25.89 -13.01 -61.23
CA ILE A 549 25.66 -13.08 -59.79
C ILE A 549 26.93 -12.71 -59.03
N THR A 550 26.78 -12.06 -57.87
CA THR A 550 27.90 -11.78 -56.96
C THR A 550 28.03 -12.90 -55.94
N LEU A 551 29.22 -13.48 -55.85
CA LEU A 551 29.58 -14.54 -54.90
C LEU A 551 29.95 -13.96 -53.52
N PRO A 552 30.05 -14.80 -52.46
CA PRO A 552 30.42 -14.32 -51.12
C PRO A 552 31.80 -13.67 -51.01
N ASP A 553 32.71 -13.95 -51.94
CA ASP A 553 34.06 -13.37 -52.06
C ASP A 553 34.07 -12.10 -52.93
N GLU A 554 32.90 -11.52 -53.20
CA GLU A 554 32.67 -10.34 -54.05
C GLU A 554 32.99 -10.53 -55.54
N SER A 555 33.45 -11.72 -55.95
CA SER A 555 33.66 -12.04 -57.36
C SER A 555 32.34 -12.14 -58.13
N LYS A 556 32.38 -11.81 -59.42
CA LYS A 556 31.24 -11.95 -60.33
C LYS A 556 31.31 -13.28 -61.07
N LYS A 557 30.20 -14.02 -61.08
CA LYS A 557 30.05 -15.29 -61.80
C LYS A 557 28.86 -15.22 -62.74
N ARG A 558 29.07 -15.50 -64.03
CA ARG A 558 28.00 -15.52 -65.03
C ARG A 558 27.29 -16.87 -65.04
N VAL A 559 25.97 -16.86 -64.87
CA VAL A 559 25.14 -18.08 -64.73
C VAL A 559 23.90 -17.99 -65.62
N PRO A 560 23.25 -19.12 -65.98
CA PRO A 560 21.96 -19.10 -66.66
C PRO A 560 20.91 -18.33 -65.86
N GLY A 561 19.96 -17.66 -66.53
CA GLY A 561 18.92 -16.86 -65.86
C GLY A 561 18.13 -17.60 -64.78
N THR A 562 17.84 -18.89 -64.98
CA THR A 562 17.19 -19.76 -63.99
C THR A 562 18.05 -19.94 -62.73
N ILE A 563 19.36 -20.16 -62.89
CA ILE A 563 20.32 -20.25 -61.77
C ILE A 563 20.47 -18.90 -61.07
N GLY A 564 20.40 -17.79 -61.82
CA GLY A 564 20.33 -16.45 -61.25
C GLY A 564 19.13 -16.25 -60.33
N LYS A 565 17.95 -16.73 -60.72
CA LYS A 565 16.74 -16.72 -59.86
C LYS A 565 16.89 -17.59 -58.61
N LEU A 566 17.45 -18.80 -58.75
CA LEU A 566 17.76 -19.66 -57.60
C LEU A 566 18.72 -18.97 -56.62
N TRP A 567 19.75 -18.30 -57.15
CA TRP A 567 20.69 -17.51 -56.36
C TRP A 567 19.97 -16.37 -55.62
N GLU A 568 19.10 -15.64 -56.31
CA GLU A 568 18.29 -14.56 -55.75
C GLU A 568 17.39 -15.04 -54.61
N TYR A 569 16.64 -16.13 -54.78
CA TYR A 569 15.82 -16.72 -53.70
C TYR A 569 16.67 -17.12 -52.49
N SER A 570 17.83 -17.74 -52.71
CA SER A 570 18.75 -18.08 -51.63
C SER A 570 19.33 -16.85 -50.91
N CYS A 571 19.65 -15.77 -51.66
CA CYS A 571 20.11 -14.50 -51.10
C CYS A 571 19.01 -13.82 -50.29
N ASN A 572 17.76 -13.86 -50.74
CA ASN A 572 16.61 -13.32 -50.02
C ASN A 572 16.37 -14.08 -48.70
N ALA A 573 16.52 -15.41 -48.69
CA ALA A 573 16.46 -16.21 -47.46
C ALA A 573 17.64 -15.91 -46.50
N GLN A 574 18.87 -15.79 -47.02
CA GLN A 574 20.05 -15.45 -46.24
C GLN A 574 19.94 -14.06 -45.60
N ALA A 575 19.39 -13.09 -46.34
CA ALA A 575 19.06 -11.75 -45.86
C ALA A 575 17.83 -11.71 -44.93
N LYS A 576 17.20 -12.87 -44.66
CA LYS A 576 15.98 -13.03 -43.83
C LYS A 576 14.76 -12.25 -44.35
N LYS A 577 14.74 -11.95 -45.65
CA LYS A 577 13.60 -11.29 -46.33
C LYS A 577 12.44 -12.26 -46.55
N ILE A 578 12.74 -13.54 -46.77
CA ILE A 578 11.79 -14.66 -46.87
C ILE A 578 12.23 -15.81 -45.97
N SER A 579 11.34 -16.77 -45.69
CA SER A 579 11.72 -18.01 -45.00
C SER A 579 12.53 -18.93 -45.92
N TYR A 580 13.31 -19.84 -45.34
CA TYR A 580 14.00 -20.88 -46.11
C TYR A 580 13.01 -21.89 -46.70
N VAL A 581 11.86 -22.13 -46.06
CA VAL A 581 10.79 -22.94 -46.65
C VAL A 581 10.24 -22.30 -47.93
N ASP A 582 9.94 -21.00 -47.92
CA ASP A 582 9.45 -20.29 -49.10
C ASP A 582 10.52 -20.23 -50.19
N ALA A 583 11.78 -20.01 -49.81
CA ALA A 583 12.89 -20.06 -50.75
C ALA A 583 13.06 -21.45 -51.35
N ARG A 584 12.97 -22.52 -50.55
CA ARG A 584 13.00 -23.91 -51.04
C ARG A 584 11.87 -24.17 -52.03
N ARG A 585 10.62 -23.81 -51.70
CA ARG A 585 9.47 -23.95 -52.62
C ARG A 585 9.67 -23.17 -53.91
N ALA A 586 10.03 -21.89 -53.84
CA ALA A 586 10.28 -21.06 -55.01
C ALA A 586 11.44 -21.60 -55.88
N MET A 587 12.47 -22.17 -55.24
CA MET A 587 13.58 -22.81 -55.94
C MET A 587 13.15 -24.12 -56.60
N GLU A 588 12.38 -24.97 -55.91
CA GLU A 588 11.81 -26.21 -56.44
C GLU A 588 10.86 -25.94 -57.62
N ASP A 589 10.00 -24.92 -57.51
CA ASP A 589 9.12 -24.45 -58.58
C ASP A 589 9.90 -23.90 -59.77
N CYS A 590 10.95 -23.12 -59.51
CA CYS A 590 11.82 -22.59 -60.55
C CYS A 590 12.51 -23.72 -61.33
N MET A 591 13.00 -24.76 -60.62
CA MET A 591 13.59 -25.95 -61.24
C MET A 591 12.56 -26.79 -62.01
N SER A 592 11.32 -26.91 -61.52
CA SER A 592 10.27 -27.70 -62.17
C SER A 592 9.73 -27.03 -63.45
N GLN A 593 9.49 -25.71 -63.43
CA GLN A 593 9.07 -24.95 -64.61
C GLN A 593 10.12 -25.00 -65.73
N SER A 594 11.39 -25.01 -65.35
CA SER A 594 12.50 -25.10 -66.28
C SER A 594 12.80 -26.52 -66.81
N LYS A 595 12.14 -27.55 -66.28
CA LYS A 595 12.09 -28.89 -66.90
C LYS A 595 10.99 -29.03 -67.94
N LYS A 596 9.93 -28.19 -67.88
CA LYS A 596 8.79 -28.20 -68.82
C LYS A 596 9.02 -27.35 -70.08
N LYS A 597 9.81 -26.29 -69.97
CA LYS A 597 10.48 -25.65 -71.10
C LYS A 597 11.83 -26.37 -71.25
N ASN A 598 12.28 -26.73 -72.44
CA ASN A 598 13.56 -27.43 -72.70
C ASN A 598 14.81 -26.58 -72.34
N ASP A 599 14.83 -25.92 -71.19
CA ASP A 599 15.88 -24.96 -70.78
C ASP A 599 16.82 -25.52 -69.71
N TRP A 600 16.70 -26.81 -69.34
CA TRP A 600 17.77 -27.50 -68.62
C TRP A 600 18.64 -28.34 -69.56
N ILE A 601 19.65 -27.65 -70.08
CA ILE A 601 21.04 -28.10 -70.26
C ILE A 601 21.38 -28.86 -71.55
N THR A 602 22.09 -28.16 -72.45
CA THR A 602 23.17 -28.78 -73.24
C THR A 602 24.43 -28.83 -72.36
N PHE A 603 24.77 -30.00 -71.82
CA PHE A 603 26.03 -30.23 -71.13
C PHE A 603 27.10 -30.43 -72.19
N PHE A 604 28.02 -29.49 -72.36
CA PHE A 604 29.26 -29.76 -73.10
C PHE A 604 30.39 -30.04 -72.10
N SER A 605 30.56 -31.31 -71.72
CA SER A 605 31.85 -31.80 -71.21
C SER A 605 32.84 -31.83 -72.38
N ARG A 606 34.08 -31.40 -72.14
CA ARG A 606 35.14 -31.38 -73.15
C ARG A 606 35.75 -32.78 -73.20
N GLY A 607 35.58 -33.50 -74.30
CA GLY A 607 36.23 -34.79 -74.52
C GLY A 607 35.64 -35.61 -75.66
N LYS A 608 36.18 -35.39 -76.87
CA LYS A 608 36.00 -36.14 -78.13
C LYS A 608 34.69 -35.96 -78.90
N GLU A 609 34.91 -35.67 -80.17
CA GLU A 609 33.93 -35.44 -81.22
C GLU A 609 33.05 -36.65 -81.45
N THR A 610 31.74 -36.50 -81.26
CA THR A 610 30.68 -37.16 -82.06
C THR A 610 29.34 -36.57 -81.63
N LYS A 611 28.70 -35.81 -82.53
CA LYS A 611 27.30 -35.39 -82.35
C LYS A 611 26.43 -36.64 -82.51
N ARG A 612 25.82 -37.15 -81.44
CA ARG A 612 24.67 -38.06 -81.53
C ARG A 612 23.42 -37.33 -81.07
N TYR A 613 22.49 -37.14 -81.99
CA TYR A 613 21.12 -36.74 -81.69
C TYR A 613 20.36 -38.01 -81.30
N TYR A 614 19.83 -38.07 -80.08
CA TYR A 614 18.80 -39.06 -79.76
C TYR A 614 17.44 -38.43 -80.03
N LYS A 615 16.81 -38.85 -81.12
CA LYS A 615 15.36 -38.73 -81.29
C LYS A 615 14.77 -39.76 -80.32
N GLN A 616 13.93 -39.33 -79.39
CA GLN A 616 13.19 -40.28 -78.58
C GLN A 616 12.16 -40.95 -79.50
N GLU A 617 12.45 -42.18 -79.91
CA GLU A 617 11.46 -43.04 -80.56
C GLU A 617 10.35 -43.31 -79.56
N THR A 618 9.12 -42.95 -79.94
CA THR A 618 7.93 -43.64 -79.47
C THR A 618 8.05 -45.11 -79.86
N ALA A 619 8.33 -45.98 -78.89
CA ALA A 619 8.10 -47.40 -79.00
C ALA A 619 6.96 -47.77 -78.05
N ALA A 620 5.77 -47.97 -78.64
CA ALA A 620 4.81 -48.90 -78.09
C ALA A 620 5.44 -50.30 -78.14
N LEU A 621 5.28 -51.09 -77.08
CA LEU A 621 5.21 -52.53 -77.15
C LEU A 621 4.20 -52.99 -76.10
N ASP A 622 3.04 -53.36 -76.65
CA ASP A 622 2.02 -54.21 -76.07
C ASP A 622 2.55 -55.62 -75.76
N GLU A 623 1.67 -56.42 -75.16
CA GLU A 623 1.73 -57.88 -74.91
C GLU A 623 2.19 -58.28 -73.48
N ASN A 624 1.26 -58.44 -72.53
CA ASN A 624 0.26 -59.51 -72.53
C ASN A 624 -0.69 -59.39 -71.31
N PRO A 625 -2.02 -59.42 -71.51
CA PRO A 625 -3.01 -59.65 -70.47
C PRO A 625 -3.39 -61.13 -70.47
N LYS A 626 -3.30 -61.82 -69.32
CA LYS A 626 -4.23 -62.91 -68.98
C LYS A 626 -4.09 -63.44 -67.55
N ASN A 627 -5.27 -63.83 -67.08
CA ASN A 627 -5.66 -64.54 -65.86
C ASN A 627 -5.71 -63.72 -64.58
N GLU A 628 -6.74 -63.81 -63.74
CA GLU A 628 -8.14 -64.27 -63.76
C GLU A 628 -8.55 -64.21 -62.27
N PHE A 629 -9.86 -64.12 -61.99
CA PHE A 629 -10.52 -64.11 -60.67
C PHE A 629 -10.46 -62.76 -59.92
N SER A 630 -11.57 -62.16 -59.49
CA SER A 630 -12.84 -62.73 -59.05
C SER A 630 -13.99 -61.71 -59.04
N SER A 631 -15.11 -62.18 -59.61
CA SER A 631 -16.54 -61.81 -59.44
C SER A 631 -16.99 -60.38 -59.66
#